data_AF-A0A6C0BX50-F1
#
_entry.id   AF-A0A6C0BX50-F1
#
_cell.length_a   1.000
_cell.length_b   1.000
_cell.length_c   1.000
_cell.angle_alpha   90.00
_cell.angle_beta   90.00
_cell.angle_gamma   90.00
#
_symmetry.space_group_name_H-M   'P 1'
#
loop_
_entity.id
_entity.type
_entity.pdbx_description
1 polymer ?
#
loop_
_entity_poly.entity_id
_entity_poly.type
_entity_poly.pdbx_seq_one_letter_code
_entity_poly.pdbx_strand_id
1 'polypeptide(L)'
;MNDRKIEYVYCMTNKSFNNDLVKIGWTTNDPNKRAQQLYTTGVPNPFTIEFIIKTLDGRTLESRIHSYLARYRESKSREFFNISVQDVRDILEKKLNLTLSDPEPEVTYERPHHSPPIKRFERCSKQDLQYFYDISGKIDARPVFIHDDPCEDISTIFEKFRYNPSP
;
A
#
# COMPACT_ATOMS: atom_id res chain seq x y z
N MET A 1 -2.09 -1.25 40.29
CA MET A 1 -0.80 -0.87 39.68
C MET A 1 -1.10 -0.42 38.26
N ASN A 2 -0.75 0.81 37.88
CA ASN A 2 -0.84 1.22 36.48
C ASN A 2 0.31 0.53 35.74
N ASP A 3 0.00 -0.56 35.04
CA ASP A 3 0.93 -1.13 34.07
C ASP A 3 1.18 -0.06 33.01
N ARG A 4 2.37 0.54 33.05
CA ARG A 4 2.78 1.53 32.06
C ARG A 4 3.03 0.78 30.76
N LYS A 5 2.04 0.82 29.88
CA LYS A 5 2.11 0.21 28.55
C LYS A 5 3.16 0.95 27.71
N ILE A 6 3.99 0.20 26.99
CA ILE A 6 4.92 0.77 26.02
C ILE A 6 4.14 1.32 24.83
N GLU A 7 4.46 2.56 24.46
CA GLU A 7 3.95 3.28 23.31
C GLU A 7 5.10 3.54 22.33
N TYR A 8 4.73 3.84 21.08
CA TYR A 8 5.68 4.01 20.00
C TYR A 8 5.42 5.33 19.28
N VAL A 9 6.47 6.13 19.13
CA VAL A 9 6.53 7.20 18.10
C VAL A 9 7.23 6.62 16.89
N TYR A 10 6.75 6.90 15.70
CA TYR A 10 7.29 6.35 14.46
C TYR A 10 7.52 7.44 13.41
N CYS A 11 8.48 7.19 12.53
CA CYS A 11 8.65 7.89 11.28
C CYS A 11 8.36 6.93 10.13
N MET A 12 7.52 7.36 9.19
CA MET A 12 7.13 6.55 8.04
C MET A 12 7.27 7.34 6.74
N THR A 13 7.64 6.64 5.67
CA THR A 13 7.66 7.16 4.29
C THR A 13 6.61 6.44 3.45
N ASN A 14 6.34 6.99 2.26
CA ASN A 14 5.48 6.35 1.28
C ASN A 14 6.06 6.55 -0.11
N LYS A 15 6.27 5.47 -0.86
CA LYS A 15 6.88 5.54 -2.19
C LYS A 15 6.07 6.32 -3.24
N SER A 16 4.77 6.55 -2.99
CA SER A 16 3.94 7.41 -3.86
C SER A 16 4.10 8.89 -3.57
N PHE A 17 4.73 9.26 -2.45
CA PHE A 17 4.91 10.64 -2.03
C PHE A 17 6.33 11.12 -2.38
N ASN A 18 6.58 12.42 -2.20
CA ASN A 18 7.91 12.99 -2.43
C ASN A 18 8.95 12.31 -1.52
N ASN A 19 10.17 12.15 -2.02
CA ASN A 19 11.25 11.41 -1.34
C ASN A 19 11.58 11.97 0.05
N ASP A 20 11.45 13.30 0.23
CA ASP A 20 11.70 13.98 1.49
C ASP A 20 10.40 14.25 2.28
N LEU A 21 9.32 13.51 2.01
CA LEU A 21 8.07 13.67 2.75
C LEU A 21 7.87 12.53 3.75
N VAL A 22 8.05 12.84 5.03
CA VAL A 22 7.88 11.88 6.11
C VAL A 22 6.60 12.14 6.90
N LYS A 23 5.99 11.06 7.40
CA LYS A 23 4.93 11.11 8.41
C LYS A 23 5.49 10.76 9.78
N ILE A 24 5.26 11.63 10.76
CA ILE A 24 5.62 11.36 12.17
C ILE A 24 4.33 11.23 12.97
N GLY A 25 4.13 10.09 13.62
CA GLY A 25 2.95 9.84 14.44
C GLY A 25 3.27 8.91 15.61
N TRP A 26 2.25 8.58 16.38
CA TRP A 26 2.40 7.68 17.53
C TRP A 26 1.27 6.66 17.60
N THR A 27 1.49 5.59 18.38
CA THR A 27 0.52 4.52 18.60
C THR A 27 0.79 3.79 19.92
N THR A 28 -0.26 3.35 20.61
CA THR A 28 -0.18 2.42 21.76
C THR A 28 -0.09 0.96 21.34
N ASN A 29 -0.22 0.70 20.03
CA ASN A 29 -0.22 -0.63 19.44
C ASN A 29 1.04 -0.82 18.60
N ASP A 30 1.17 -1.98 17.98
CA ASP A 30 2.25 -2.26 17.06
C ASP A 30 2.31 -1.24 15.90
N PRO A 31 3.48 -0.65 15.60
CA PRO A 31 3.67 0.29 14.49
C PRO A 31 3.31 -0.25 13.10
N ASN A 32 3.54 -1.55 12.83
CA ASN A 32 3.17 -2.18 11.55
C ASN A 32 1.65 -2.26 11.40
N LYS A 33 0.93 -2.58 12.48
CA LYS A 33 -0.55 -2.53 12.47
C LYS A 33 -1.04 -1.11 12.18
N ARG A 34 -0.37 -0.09 12.71
CA ARG A 34 -0.71 1.32 12.41
C ARG A 34 -0.43 1.68 10.96
N ALA A 35 0.70 1.24 10.39
CA ALA A 35 1.00 1.43 8.97
C ALA A 35 -0.10 0.84 8.06
N GLN A 36 -0.56 -0.39 8.37
CA GLN A 36 -1.65 -1.04 7.65
C GLN A 36 -2.97 -0.28 7.77
N GLN A 37 -3.31 0.23 8.96
CA GLN A 37 -4.51 1.03 9.17
C GLN A 37 -4.50 2.36 8.38
N LEU A 38 -3.33 2.92 8.12
CA LEU A 38 -3.17 4.15 7.36
C LEU A 38 -3.25 3.92 5.85
N TYR A 39 -3.09 2.67 5.38
CA TYR A 39 -3.26 2.31 3.99
C TYR A 39 -4.76 2.21 3.64
N THR A 40 -5.30 3.34 3.20
CA THR A 40 -6.71 3.53 2.86
C THR A 40 -6.85 3.91 1.39
N THR A 41 -8.08 4.01 0.87
CA THR A 41 -8.34 4.27 -0.56
C THR A 41 -7.71 5.56 -1.12
N GLY A 42 -7.37 6.53 -0.25
CA GLY A 42 -6.67 7.76 -0.62
C GLY A 42 -5.15 7.70 -0.56
N VAL A 43 -4.56 6.55 -0.22
CA VAL A 43 -3.10 6.36 -0.12
C VAL A 43 -2.67 5.32 -1.15
N PRO A 44 -1.92 5.67 -2.21
CA PRO A 44 -1.71 4.75 -3.34
C PRO A 44 -0.78 3.56 -3.02
N ASN A 45 0.12 3.70 -2.06
CA ASN A 45 1.01 2.63 -1.61
C ASN A 45 1.03 2.52 -0.08
N PRO A 46 1.42 1.36 0.50
CA PRO A 46 1.58 1.24 1.94
C PRO A 46 2.72 2.13 2.46
N PHE A 47 2.64 2.50 3.73
CA PHE A 47 3.72 3.19 4.42
C PHE A 47 4.84 2.22 4.80
N THR A 48 6.08 2.65 4.62
CA THR A 48 7.28 1.98 5.14
C THR A 48 7.65 2.63 6.47
N ILE A 49 7.93 1.82 7.48
CA ILE A 49 8.44 2.31 8.77
C ILE A 49 9.94 2.49 8.63
N GLU A 50 10.42 3.71 8.85
CA GLU A 50 11.85 4.02 8.77
C GLU A 50 12.54 3.77 10.10
N PHE A 51 11.92 4.19 11.20
CA PHE A 51 12.38 3.95 12.56
C PHE A 51 11.25 4.17 13.56
N ILE A 52 11.46 3.67 14.78
CA ILE A 52 10.56 3.83 15.92
C ILE A 52 11.31 4.32 17.16
N ILE A 53 10.58 4.93 18.08
CA ILE A 53 11.05 5.33 19.41
C ILE A 53 10.08 4.74 20.42
N LYS A 54 10.60 3.90 21.31
CA LYS A 54 9.83 3.32 22.43
C LYS A 54 9.76 4.34 23.57
N THR A 55 8.56 4.57 24.08
CA THR A 55 8.33 5.54 25.17
C THR A 55 7.12 5.11 26.01
N LEU A 56 6.96 5.70 27.18
CA LEU A 56 5.77 5.55 28.03
C LEU A 56 4.80 6.73 27.87
N ASP A 57 5.17 7.73 27.08
CA ASP A 57 4.38 8.96 26.84
C ASP A 57 4.52 9.39 25.37
N GLY A 58 3.93 8.59 24.48
CA GLY A 58 4.01 8.73 23.02
C GLY A 58 3.35 10.00 22.54
N ARG A 59 2.18 10.34 23.08
CA ARG A 59 1.45 11.56 22.71
C ARG A 59 2.23 12.83 23.03
N THR A 60 2.82 12.94 24.23
CA THR A 60 3.60 14.12 24.60
C THR A 60 4.90 14.20 23.80
N LEU A 61 5.57 13.06 23.58
CA LEU A 61 6.79 13.01 22.78
C LEU A 61 6.53 13.42 21.33
N GLU A 62 5.48 12.90 20.71
CA GLU A 62 5.09 13.24 19.34
C GLU A 62 4.77 14.72 19.19
N SER A 63 4.00 15.30 20.10
CA SER A 63 3.69 16.74 20.09
C SER A 63 4.95 17.61 20.20
N ARG A 64 5.92 17.21 21.02
CA ARG A 64 7.22 17.90 21.13
C ARG A 64 8.03 17.80 19.83
N ILE A 65 8.10 16.62 19.22
CA ILE A 65 8.78 16.42 17.95
C ILE A 65 8.12 17.26 16.84
N HIS A 66 6.79 17.26 16.77
CA HIS A 66 6.04 18.08 15.81
C HIS A 66 6.31 19.58 15.99
N SER A 67 6.39 20.04 17.24
CA SER A 67 6.70 21.44 17.56
C SER A 67 8.12 21.80 17.13
N TYR A 68 9.08 20.91 17.40
CA TYR A 68 10.47 21.11 17.00
C TYR A 68 10.64 21.13 15.46
N LEU A 69 9.89 20.29 14.75
CA LEU A 69 9.93 20.17 13.29
C LEU A 69 8.91 21.07 12.57
N ALA A 70 8.24 21.99 13.27
CA ALA A 70 7.16 22.80 12.71
C ALA A 70 7.55 23.57 11.43
N ARG A 71 8.82 23.97 11.30
CA ARG A 71 9.33 24.65 10.09
C ARG A 71 9.31 23.79 8.82
N TYR A 72 9.33 22.46 8.97
CA TYR A 72 9.29 21.50 7.87
C TYR A 72 7.87 21.01 7.58
N ARG A 73 6.87 21.41 8.37
CA ARG A 73 5.53 20.84 8.29
C ARG A 73 4.82 21.32 7.01
N GLU A 74 4.39 20.37 6.17
CA GLU A 74 3.70 20.66 4.91
C GLU A 74 2.36 21.37 5.11
N SER A 75 1.61 20.95 6.13
CA SER A 75 0.31 21.53 6.46
C SER A 75 0.04 21.50 7.95
N LYS A 76 -0.54 22.58 8.48
CA LYS A 76 -0.87 22.72 9.90
C LYS A 76 -1.83 21.63 10.39
N SER A 77 -2.72 21.13 9.53
CA SER A 77 -3.72 20.12 9.88
C SER A 77 -3.22 18.68 9.71
N ARG A 78 -1.99 18.49 9.23
CA ARG A 78 -1.45 17.17 8.84
C ARG A 78 -0.11 16.93 9.51
N GLU A 79 0.22 15.66 9.74
CA GLU A 79 1.43 15.25 10.47
C GLU A 79 2.53 14.84 9.49
N PHE A 80 2.70 15.63 8.42
CA PHE A 80 3.68 15.40 7.35
C PHE A 80 4.71 16.53 7.32
N PHE A 81 5.97 16.16 7.09
CA PHE A 81 7.11 17.04 7.16
C PHE A 81 8.02 16.84 5.94
N ASN A 82 8.39 17.94 5.29
CA ASN A 82 9.31 18.00 4.15
C ASN A 82 10.75 18.06 4.64
N ILE A 83 11.28 16.90 4.97
CA ILE A 83 12.61 16.68 5.51
C ILE A 83 12.99 15.21 5.27
N SER A 84 14.26 14.98 4.90
CA SER A 84 14.76 13.63 4.67
C SER A 84 14.73 12.79 5.94
N VAL A 85 14.58 11.47 5.80
CA VAL A 85 14.62 10.52 6.94
C VAL A 85 15.93 10.67 7.72
N GLN A 86 17.04 10.86 7.03
CA GLN A 86 18.36 10.99 7.65
C GLN A 86 18.47 12.26 8.50
N ASP A 87 17.97 13.40 8.00
CA ASP A 87 17.97 14.65 8.76
C ASP A 87 17.07 14.55 9.99
N VAL A 88 15.93 13.86 9.88
CA VAL A 88 15.08 13.59 11.06
C VAL A 88 15.83 12.74 12.07
N ARG A 89 16.46 11.64 11.67
CA ARG A 89 17.27 10.80 12.58
C ARG A 89 18.32 11.62 13.31
N ASP A 90 19.09 12.41 12.55
CA ASP A 90 20.14 13.28 13.09
C ASP A 90 19.60 14.28 14.12
N ILE A 91 18.47 14.92 13.83
CA ILE A 91 17.82 15.85 14.76
C ILE A 91 17.39 15.13 16.03
N LEU A 92 16.70 13.99 15.91
CA LEU A 92 16.15 13.28 17.06
C LEU A 92 17.26 12.70 17.95
N GLU A 93 18.32 12.15 17.37
CA GLU A 93 19.46 11.59 18.11
C GLU A 93 20.36 12.68 18.69
N LYS A 94 20.81 13.63 17.87
CA LYS A 94 21.85 14.60 18.27
C LYS A 94 21.31 15.80 19.02
N LYS A 95 20.07 16.22 18.75
CA LYS A 95 19.48 17.42 19.38
C LYS A 95 18.49 17.10 20.48
N LEU A 96 17.76 15.99 20.36
CA LEU A 96 16.75 15.59 21.34
C LEU A 96 17.19 14.38 22.20
N ASN A 97 18.37 13.82 21.95
CA ASN A 97 18.94 12.69 22.72
C ASN A 97 17.98 11.49 22.81
N LEU A 98 17.24 11.21 21.74
CA LEU A 98 16.31 10.09 21.67
C LEU A 98 17.01 8.83 21.14
N THR A 99 16.60 7.67 21.63
CA THR A 99 17.05 6.37 21.11
C THR A 99 16.08 5.91 20.02
N LEU A 100 16.59 5.78 18.81
CA LEU A 100 15.84 5.26 17.67
C LEU A 100 16.12 3.76 17.54
N SER A 101 15.12 3.02 17.09
CA SER A 101 15.26 1.61 16.75
C SER A 101 14.74 1.40 15.34
N ASP A 102 15.53 0.74 14.51
CA ASP A 102 15.06 0.29 13.21
C ASP A 102 13.98 -0.80 13.41
N PRO A 103 12.93 -0.83 12.56
CA PRO A 103 12.00 -1.95 12.59
C PRO A 103 12.77 -3.23 12.29
N GLU A 104 12.52 -4.26 13.08
CA GLU A 104 13.06 -5.59 12.81
C GLU A 104 12.55 -6.02 11.42
N PRO A 105 13.43 -6.52 10.52
CA PRO A 105 13.00 -6.92 9.19
C PRO A 105 11.87 -7.93 9.34
N GLU A 106 10.75 -7.72 8.63
CA GLU A 106 9.71 -8.73 8.57
C GLU A 106 10.33 -10.02 8.05
N VAL A 107 10.46 -11.03 8.91
CA VAL A 107 10.87 -12.37 8.50
C VAL A 107 9.75 -12.89 7.60
N THR A 108 9.93 -12.76 6.30
CA THR A 108 9.05 -13.39 5.32
C THR A 108 9.31 -14.89 5.39
N TYR A 109 8.60 -15.59 6.27
CA TYR A 109 8.36 -17.01 6.03
C TYR A 109 7.65 -17.07 4.68
N GLU A 110 8.31 -17.64 3.67
CA GLU A 110 7.69 -17.89 2.38
C GLU A 110 6.42 -18.70 2.63
N ARG A 111 5.28 -18.02 2.62
CA ARG A 111 3.99 -18.70 2.65
C ARG A 111 3.92 -19.43 1.32
N PRO A 112 3.75 -20.77 1.30
CA PRO A 112 3.60 -21.52 0.06
C PRO A 112 2.58 -20.78 -0.78
N HIS A 113 2.97 -20.39 -1.99
CA HIS A 113 2.13 -19.65 -2.90
C HIS A 113 0.81 -20.39 -3.05
N HIS A 114 -0.23 -19.92 -2.36
CA HIS A 114 -1.59 -20.30 -2.71
C HIS A 114 -1.89 -19.56 -4.00
N SER A 115 -1.57 -20.21 -5.12
CA SER A 115 -2.11 -19.85 -6.41
C SER A 115 -3.62 -19.84 -6.23
N PRO A 116 -4.31 -18.69 -6.33
CA PRO A 116 -5.76 -18.72 -6.37
C PRO A 116 -6.14 -19.69 -7.48
N PRO A 117 -7.13 -20.58 -7.28
CA PRO A 117 -7.59 -21.43 -8.35
C PRO A 117 -7.87 -20.54 -9.55
N ILE A 118 -7.35 -20.92 -10.72
CA ILE A 118 -7.65 -20.23 -11.98
C ILE A 118 -9.16 -20.15 -12.03
N LYS A 119 -9.72 -18.96 -11.81
CA LYS A 119 -11.14 -18.72 -12.05
C LYS A 119 -11.28 -18.88 -13.55
N ARG A 120 -11.70 -20.08 -13.99
CA ARG A 120 -12.33 -20.24 -15.30
C ARG A 120 -13.36 -19.12 -15.35
N PHE A 121 -13.19 -18.18 -16.28
CA PHE A 121 -14.21 -17.21 -16.61
C PHE A 121 -15.42 -17.99 -17.09
N GLU A 122 -16.28 -18.45 -16.19
CA GLU A 122 -17.63 -18.88 -16.54
C GLU A 122 -18.46 -17.60 -16.68
N ARG A 123 -18.26 -16.92 -17.81
CA ARG A 123 -19.42 -16.40 -18.51
C ARG A 123 -19.84 -17.52 -19.46
N CYS A 124 -20.89 -18.23 -19.08
CA CYS A 124 -21.59 -19.14 -19.96
C CYS A 124 -22.17 -18.32 -21.14
N SER A 125 -21.43 -18.28 -22.25
CA SER A 125 -22.01 -18.21 -23.57
C SER A 125 -21.45 -19.38 -24.36
N LYS A 126 -22.33 -20.31 -24.71
CA LYS A 126 -22.07 -21.54 -25.49
C LYS A 126 -20.93 -21.35 -26.50
N GLN A 127 -19.78 -21.99 -26.27
CA GLN A 127 -18.69 -22.07 -27.23
C GLN A 127 -18.60 -23.51 -27.72
N ASP A 128 -18.75 -23.71 -29.03
CA ASP A 128 -18.61 -25.01 -29.66
C ASP A 128 -17.14 -25.47 -29.61
N LEU A 129 -16.92 -26.74 -29.26
CA LEU A 129 -15.61 -27.38 -29.17
C LEU A 129 -15.35 -28.21 -30.42
N GLN A 130 -14.16 -28.09 -31.00
CA GLN A 130 -13.73 -28.95 -32.11
C GLN A 130 -12.72 -29.98 -31.61
N TYR A 131 -12.98 -31.25 -31.92
CA TYR A 131 -12.19 -32.39 -31.46
C TYR A 131 -11.24 -32.86 -32.56
N PHE A 132 -9.96 -32.96 -32.23
CA PHE A 132 -8.93 -33.46 -33.14
C PHE A 132 -8.30 -34.72 -32.53
N TYR A 133 -8.08 -35.74 -33.36
CA TYR A 133 -7.30 -36.91 -32.97
C TYR A 133 -5.85 -36.66 -33.34
N ASP A 134 -4.94 -36.74 -32.37
CA ASP A 134 -3.52 -36.76 -32.70
C ASP A 134 -3.12 -38.14 -33.26
N ILE A 135 -1.93 -38.22 -33.86
CA ILE A 135 -1.40 -39.46 -34.45
C ILE A 135 -1.12 -40.57 -33.41
N SER A 136 -1.30 -40.30 -32.11
CA SER A 136 -1.23 -41.28 -31.02
C SER A 136 -2.62 -41.76 -30.56
N GLY A 137 -3.70 -41.27 -31.18
CA GLY A 137 -5.07 -41.63 -30.86
C GLY A 137 -5.67 -40.89 -29.66
N LYS A 138 -5.00 -39.85 -29.14
CA LYS A 138 -5.55 -39.02 -28.06
C LYS A 138 -6.41 -37.90 -28.62
N ILE A 139 -7.54 -37.69 -27.96
CA ILE A 139 -8.50 -36.62 -28.31
C ILE A 139 -8.00 -35.31 -27.70
N ASP A 140 -7.66 -34.35 -28.57
CA ASP A 140 -7.36 -32.97 -28.20
C ASP A 140 -8.59 -32.11 -28.53
N ALA A 141 -9.27 -31.62 -27.50
CA ALA A 141 -10.43 -30.75 -27.64
C ALA A 141 -9.98 -29.30 -27.53
N ARG A 142 -10.02 -28.57 -28.65
CA ARG A 142 -9.60 -27.17 -28.68
C ARG A 142 -10.83 -26.26 -28.74
N PRO A 143 -10.85 -25.17 -27.96
CA PRO A 143 -11.88 -24.14 -28.12
C PRO A 143 -11.78 -23.55 -29.53
N VAL A 144 -12.91 -23.50 -30.22
CA VAL A 144 -13.01 -22.74 -31.47
C VAL A 144 -13.07 -21.28 -31.08
N PHE A 145 -11.95 -20.56 -31.22
CA PHE A 145 -11.99 -19.12 -31.23
C PHE A 145 -12.53 -18.71 -32.60
N ILE A 146 -13.84 -18.46 -32.68
CA ILE A 146 -14.42 -17.80 -33.84
C ILE A 146 -13.80 -16.41 -33.88
N HIS A 147 -12.84 -16.20 -34.76
CA HIS A 147 -12.25 -14.89 -35.07
C HIS A 147 -13.15 -14.09 -36.01
N ASP A 148 -14.46 -14.13 -35.78
CA ASP A 148 -15.46 -13.30 -36.45
C ASP A 148 -16.29 -12.52 -35.42
N ASP A 149 -15.67 -12.09 -34.32
CA ASP A 149 -16.15 -10.90 -33.64
C ASP A 149 -15.64 -9.71 -34.47
N PRO A 150 -16.50 -8.95 -35.18
CA PRO A 150 -16.07 -7.74 -35.85
C PRO A 150 -15.39 -6.88 -34.78
N CYS A 151 -14.20 -6.38 -35.08
CA CYS A 151 -13.49 -5.44 -34.22
C CYS A 151 -14.39 -4.20 -34.04
N GLU A 152 -15.29 -4.24 -33.06
CA GLU A 152 -16.05 -3.08 -32.67
C GLU A 152 -15.01 -2.08 -32.16
N ASP A 153 -14.85 -0.99 -32.90
CA ASP A 153 -13.98 0.12 -32.51
C ASP A 153 -14.23 0.47 -31.04
N ILE A 154 -13.17 0.57 -30.24
CA ILE A 154 -13.23 0.93 -28.82
C ILE A 154 -14.06 2.21 -28.66
N SER A 155 -13.99 3.12 -29.63
CA SER A 155 -14.84 4.31 -29.61
C SER A 155 -16.34 3.98 -29.58
N THR A 156 -16.79 3.03 -30.41
CA THR A 156 -18.18 2.57 -30.47
C THR A 156 -18.61 1.89 -29.17
N ILE A 157 -17.74 1.08 -28.59
CA ILE A 157 -18.00 0.38 -27.31
C ILE A 157 -18.26 1.39 -26.17
N PHE A 158 -17.52 2.50 -26.17
CA PHE A 158 -17.61 3.52 -25.14
C PHE A 158 -18.61 4.65 -25.45
N GLU A 159 -19.18 4.69 -26.66
CA GLU A 159 -20.10 5.74 -27.11
C GLU A 159 -21.31 5.88 -26.19
N LYS A 160 -21.92 4.77 -25.78
CA LYS A 160 -23.08 4.75 -24.87
C LYS A 160 -22.81 5.30 -23.46
N PHE A 161 -21.54 5.43 -23.07
CA PHE A 161 -21.13 5.97 -21.77
C PHE A 161 -20.70 7.45 -21.85
N ARG A 162 -20.63 8.02 -23.07
CA ARG A 162 -20.36 9.44 -23.24
C ARG A 162 -21.57 10.23 -22.78
N TYR A 163 -21.34 11.20 -21.90
CA TYR A 163 -22.38 12.10 -21.45
C TYR A 163 -22.68 13.14 -22.54
N ASN A 164 -23.91 13.11 -23.06
CA ASN A 164 -24.39 14.09 -24.04
C ASN A 164 -25.36 15.04 -23.33
N PRO A 165 -24.92 16.24 -22.89
CA PRO A 165 -25.84 17.23 -22.36
C PRO A 165 -26.81 17.66 -23.47
N SER A 166 -28.12 17.64 -23.17
CA SER A 166 -29.11 18.24 -24.06
C SER A 166 -28.86 19.75 -24.20
N PRO A 167 -29.11 20.33 -25.39
CA PRO A 167 -28.89 21.76 -25.63
C PRO A 167 -29.79 22.67 -24.77
#